data_AF-A0A067M586-F1
#
_entry.id   AF-A0A067M586-F1
#
_cell.length_a   1.000
_cell.length_b   1.000
_cell.length_c   1.000
_cell.angle_alpha   90.00
_cell.angle_beta   90.00
_cell.angle_gamma   90.00
#
_symmetry.space_group_name_H-M   'P 1'
#
loop_
_entity.id
_entity.type
_entity.pdbx_description
1 polymer ?
#
loop_
_entity_poly.entity_id
_entity_poly.type
_entity_poly.pdbx_seq_one_letter_code
_entity_poly.pdbx_strand_id
1 'polypeptide(L)' 'MEFNPQASRVCSCNRKDSPSIYRCLDCNRTTVQCQQCTLDSHKHLSLHQIEKWEGDHFMPTTLFDLGHILYLGHDSEPCP' A
#
# COMPACT_ATOMS: atom_id res chain seq x y z
N MET A 1 -4.81 -3.85 20.49
CA MET A 1 -3.43 -4.11 20.08
C MET A 1 -3.43 -5.33 19.19
N GLU A 2 -3.18 -5.12 17.91
CA GLU A 2 -2.93 -6.19 16.96
C GLU A 2 -1.41 -6.36 16.87
N PHE A 3 -0.91 -7.59 16.77
CA PHE A 3 0.53 -7.82 16.62
C PHE A 3 0.77 -8.38 15.22
N ASN A 4 1.51 -7.64 14.38
CA ASN A 4 1.92 -8.14 13.07
C ASN A 4 3.45 -8.29 13.01
N PRO A 5 3.98 -9.52 13.04
CA PRO A 5 5.43 -9.76 13.03
C PRO A 5 6.11 -9.41 11.70
N GLN A 6 5.32 -9.18 10.64
CA GLN A 6 5.82 -8.79 9.32
C GLN A 6 5.87 -7.27 9.15
N ALA A 7 5.15 -6.52 9.98
CA ALA A 7 5.17 -5.06 9.93
C ALA A 7 6.56 -4.51 10.24
N SER A 8 6.93 -3.42 9.56
CA SER A 8 8.22 -2.74 9.69
C SER A 8 9.45 -3.54 9.25
N ARG A 9 9.26 -4.72 8.64
CA ARG A 9 10.34 -5.46 7.97
C ARG A 9 10.67 -4.85 6.62
N VAL A 10 11.90 -5.04 6.15
CA VAL A 10 12.31 -4.66 4.80
C VAL A 10 11.48 -5.44 3.77
N CYS A 11 10.93 -4.73 2.79
CA CYS A 11 10.15 -5.33 1.70
C CYS A 11 11.01 -6.19 0.78
N SER A 12 10.43 -7.28 0.26
CA SER A 12 11.08 -8.19 -0.68
C SER A 12 11.41 -7.58 -2.05
N CYS A 13 10.93 -6.37 -2.36
CA CYS A 13 11.20 -5.69 -3.63
C CYS A 13 12.62 -5.11 -3.75
N ASN A 14 13.48 -5.32 -2.74
CA ASN A 14 14.90 -4.93 -2.73
C ASN A 14 15.17 -3.42 -2.98
N ARG A 15 14.17 -2.57 -2.72
CA ARG A 15 14.31 -1.10 -2.75
C ARG A 15 14.88 -0.64 -1.40
N LYS A 16 15.78 0.34 -1.41
CA LYS A 16 16.31 0.94 -0.18
C LYS A 16 15.18 1.56 0.64
N ASP A 17 15.33 1.52 1.97
CA ASP A 17 14.46 2.21 2.92
C ASP A 17 12.96 1.98 2.65
N SER A 18 12.61 0.73 2.35
CA SER A 18 11.26 0.32 1.96
C SER A 18 10.63 -0.56 3.04
N PRO A 19 10.19 0.03 4.17
CA PRO A 19 9.54 -0.72 5.23
C PRO A 19 8.17 -1.23 4.77
N SER A 20 7.89 -2.49 5.07
CA SER A 20 6.61 -3.14 4.79
C SER A 20 5.63 -2.80 5.89
N ILE A 21 4.89 -1.71 5.69
CA ILE A 21 3.98 -1.15 6.70
C ILE A 21 2.57 -0.96 6.17
N TYR A 22 2.31 -1.18 4.88
CA TYR A 22 0.98 -0.98 4.30
C TYR A 22 0.32 -2.32 4.01
N ARG A 23 -0.96 -2.46 4.34
CA ARG A 23 -1.79 -3.62 3.96
C ARG A 23 -3.05 -3.16 3.24
N CYS A 24 -3.62 -4.04 2.44
CA CYS A 24 -4.89 -3.79 1.75
C CYS A 24 -5.99 -4.68 2.34
N LEU A 25 -7.12 -4.09 2.70
CA LEU A 25 -8.23 -4.82 3.32
C LEU A 25 -9.07 -5.63 2.33
N ASP A 26 -9.02 -5.27 1.05
CA ASP A 26 -9.77 -5.90 -0.03
C ASP A 26 -8.96 -7.03 -0.71
N CYS A 27 -7.65 -6.83 -0.90
CA CYS A 27 -6.78 -7.84 -1.51
C CYS A 27 -6.38 -8.93 -0.51
N ASN A 28 -5.71 -8.55 0.59
CA ASN A 28 -5.20 -9.46 1.60
C ASN A 28 -4.87 -8.71 2.90
N ARG A 29 -5.65 -8.97 3.95
CA ARG A 29 -5.55 -8.33 5.27
C ARG A 29 -4.31 -8.71 6.08
N THR A 30 -3.57 -9.73 5.65
CA THR A 30 -2.43 -10.29 6.40
C THR A 30 -1.08 -9.84 5.85
N THR A 31 -0.98 -9.68 4.53
CA THR A 31 0.26 -9.29 3.86
C THR A 31 0.52 -7.80 3.99
N VAL A 32 1.73 -7.46 4.44
CA VAL A 32 2.23 -6.09 4.42
C VAL A 32 3.23 -5.88 3.29
N GLN A 33 3.22 -4.69 2.71
CA GLN A 33 4.07 -4.27 1.60
C GLN A 33 4.62 -2.87 1.86
N CYS A 34 5.70 -2.50 1.18
CA CYS A 34 6.16 -1.12 1.18
C CYS A 34 5.26 -0.25 0.31
N GLN A 35 5.32 1.07 0.52
CA GLN A 35 4.54 2.07 -0.20
C GLN A 35 4.55 1.83 -1.71
N GLN A 36 5.73 1.68 -2.32
CA GLN A 36 5.84 1.53 -3.76
C GLN A 36 5.23 0.21 -4.26
N CYS A 37 5.39 -0.89 -3.53
CA CYS A 37 4.74 -2.15 -3.90
C CYS A 37 3.21 -2.06 -3.78
N THR A 38 2.71 -1.34 -2.77
CA THR A 38 1.28 -1.05 -2.62
C THR A 38 0.78 -0.23 -3.81
N LEU A 39 1.48 0.84 -4.20
CA LEU A 39 1.11 1.66 -5.36
C LEU A 39 1.15 0.85 -6.67
N ASP A 40 2.23 0.10 -6.91
CA ASP A 40 2.42 -0.70 -8.14
C ASP A 40 1.30 -1.76 -8.28
N SER A 41 0.94 -2.44 -7.19
CA SER A 41 -0.12 -3.46 -7.18
C SER A 41 -1.54 -2.90 -7.24
N HIS A 42 -1.74 -1.63 -6.90
CA HIS A 42 -3.07 -1.00 -6.85
C HIS A 42 -3.29 0.05 -7.95
N LYS A 43 -2.46 0.05 -9.01
CA LYS A 43 -2.57 1.00 -10.12
C LYS A 43 -3.98 1.08 -10.75
N HIS A 44 -4.69 -0.05 -10.80
CA HIS A 44 -6.06 -0.15 -11.35
C HIS A 44 -7.12 -0.46 -10.27
N LEU A 45 -6.72 -0.46 -8.99
CA LEU A 45 -7.56 -0.83 -7.84
C LEU A 45 -7.65 0.36 -6.87
N SER A 46 -7.88 1.55 -7.42
CA SER A 46 -7.75 2.85 -6.74
C SER A 46 -8.73 3.06 -5.57
N LEU A 47 -9.78 2.25 -5.47
CA LEU A 47 -10.81 2.34 -4.44
C LEU A 47 -10.62 1.36 -3.27
N HIS A 48 -9.56 0.54 -3.30
CA HIS A 48 -9.29 -0.40 -2.20
C HIS A 48 -8.89 0.34 -0.92
N GLN A 49 -9.34 -0.20 0.20
CA GLN A 49 -9.05 0.31 1.54
C GLN A 49 -7.66 -0.13 1.98
N ILE A 50 -6.82 0.85 2.34
CA ILE A 50 -5.45 0.62 2.78
C ILE A 50 -5.36 0.95 4.27
N GLU A 51 -4.50 0.23 4.98
CA GLU A 51 -4.09 0.61 6.32
C GLU A 51 -2.57 0.66 6.42
N LYS A 52 -2.09 1.58 7.24
CA LYS A 52 -0.68 1.76 7.55
C LYS A 52 -0.40 1.31 8.98
N TRP A 53 0.67 0.57 9.17
CA TRP A 53 1.21 0.22 10.48
C TRP A 53 1.85 1.45 11.12
N GLU A 54 1.28 1.90 12.23
CA GLU A 54 1.74 3.06 13.00
C GLU A 54 1.82 2.65 14.48
N GLY A 55 3.04 2.70 15.05
CA GLY A 55 3.28 2.25 16.41
C GLY A 55 3.03 0.74 16.58
N ASP A 56 1.84 0.40 17.02
CA ASP A 56 1.42 -0.95 17.44
C ASP A 56 0.05 -1.38 16.87
N HIS A 57 -0.49 -0.65 15.89
CA HIS A 57 -1.74 -1.00 15.23
C HIS A 57 -1.79 -0.48 13.79
N PHE A 58 -2.77 -0.97 13.03
CA PHE A 58 -3.05 -0.47 11.70
C PHE A 58 -4.03 0.70 11.80
N MET A 59 -3.65 1.82 11.21
CA MET A 59 -4.50 2.99 11.04
C MET A 59 -4.98 3.08 9.59
N PRO A 60 -6.24 3.47 9.35
CA PRO A 60 -6.76 3.67 8.01
C PRO A 60 -5.95 4.75 7.26
N THR A 61 -5.68 4.49 5.99
CA THR A 61 -5.08 5.43 5.05
C THR A 61 -5.66 5.20 3.65
N THR A 62 -5.32 6.03 2.68
CA THR A 62 -5.80 5.88 1.31
C THR A 62 -4.64 5.72 0.34
N LEU A 63 -4.88 5.10 -0.81
CA LEU A 63 -3.91 5.09 -1.90
C LEU A 63 -3.50 6.52 -2.29
N PHE A 64 -4.42 7.48 -2.20
CA PHE A 64 -4.14 8.89 -2.45
C PHE A 64 -3.11 9.47 -1.47
N ASP A 65 -3.23 9.17 -0.16
CA ASP A 65 -2.25 9.59 0.85
C ASP A 65 -0.85 8.99 0.61
N LEU A 66 -0.80 7.81 -0.02
CA LEU A 66 0.44 7.15 -0.45
C LEU A 66 1.02 7.77 -1.75
N GLY A 67 0.32 8.70 -2.40
CA GLY A 67 0.74 9.34 -3.65
C GLY A 67 0.19 8.68 -4.92
N HIS A 68 -0.86 7.86 -4.81
CA HIS A 68 -1.53 7.30 -5.99
C HIS A 68 -2.23 8.40 -6.79
N ILE A 69 -2.01 8.38 -8.11
CA ILE A 69 -2.67 9.26 -9.06
C ILE A 69 -3.72 8.45 -9.81
N LEU A 70 -4.97 8.90 -9.71
CA LEU A 70 -6.07 8.32 -10.47
C LEU A 70 -6.16 9.01 -11.84
N TYR A 71 -5.82 8.29 -12.91
CA TYR A 71 -6.04 8.75 -14.27
C TYR A 71 -7.44 8.34 -14.74
N LEU A 72 -8.25 9.33 -15.13
CA LEU A 72 -9.61 9.11 -15.61
C LEU A 72 -9.57 8.79 -17.11
N GLY A 73 -9.49 7.51 -17.45
CA GLY A 73 -9.39 7.02 -18.83
C GLY A 73 -8.10 6.22 -19.09
N HIS A 74 -7.97 5.67 -20.30
CA HIS A 74 -6.77 4.96 -20.78
C HIS A 74 -6.20 3.94 -19.79
N ASP A 75 -7.05 3.09 -19.20
CA ASP A 75 -6.62 2.03 -18.27
C ASP A 75 -5.66 2.53 -17.18
N SER A 76 -5.95 3.68 -16.56
CA SER A 76 -5.08 4.28 -15.52
C SER A 76 -3.70 4.75 -16.02
N GLU A 77 -3.57 5.11 -17.30
CA GLU A 77 -2.38 5.76 -17.87
C GLU A 77 -2.57 7.28 -18.03
N PRO A 78 -1.49 8.08 -17.94
CA PRO A 78 -1.54 9.49 -18.27
C PRO A 78 -1.94 9.71 -19.73
N CYS A 79 -2.75 10.74 -20.00
CA CYS A 79 -3.07 11.15 -21.36
C CYS A 79 -1.79 11.64 -22.09
N PRO A 80 -1.61 11.27 -23.37
CA PRO A 80 -0.49 11.73 -24.19
C PRO A 80 -0.56 13.22 -24.53
#